data_AF-A0A150HJQ3-F1
#
_entry.id   AF-A0A150HJQ3-F1
#
_cell.length_a   1.000
_cell.length_b   1.000
_cell.length_c   1.000
_cell.angle_alpha   90.00
_cell.angle_beta   90.00
_cell.angle_gamma   90.00
#
_symmetry.space_group_name_H-M   'P 1'
#
loop_
_entity.id
_entity.type
_entity.pdbx_description
1 polymer ?
#
loop_
_entity_poly.entity_id
_entity_poly.type
_entity_poly.pdbx_seq_one_letter_code
_entity_poly.pdbx_strand_id
1 'polypeptide(L)'
;MAVKKITPVYVEFIPETVEEGKLYISEVYQTAIHKCCCGCGEEVVTPLSPVDWQLKKNMNRVSLRPSIGNWNYRCKSHYFITNN
;
A
#
# COMPACT_ATOMS: atom_id res chain seq x y z
N MET A 1 14.39 -1.08 8.44
CA MET A 1 15.10 -1.31 7.15
C MET A 1 14.11 -1.08 6.02
N ALA A 2 14.52 -0.55 4.86
CA ALA A 2 13.58 -0.30 3.77
C ALA A 2 13.04 -1.61 3.16
N VAL A 3 11.72 -1.71 3.05
CA VAL A 3 11.00 -2.82 2.44
C VAL A 3 11.06 -2.66 0.91
N LYS A 4 11.78 -3.57 0.25
CA LYS A 4 11.98 -3.54 -1.21
C LYS A 4 10.88 -4.27 -1.99
N LYS A 5 10.17 -5.19 -1.34
CA LYS A 5 9.09 -5.98 -1.92
C LYS A 5 7.93 -6.03 -0.95
N ILE A 6 6.73 -5.87 -1.48
CA ILE A 6 5.49 -5.92 -0.72
C ILE A 6 4.56 -6.91 -1.40
N THR A 7 3.93 -7.80 -0.65
CA THR A 7 3.07 -8.85 -1.21
C THR A 7 1.62 -8.39 -1.15
N PRO A 8 0.87 -8.39 -2.26
CA PRO A 8 -0.56 -8.11 -2.23
C PRO A 8 -1.32 -9.21 -1.48
N VAL A 9 -2.21 -8.82 -0.58
CA VAL A 9 -3.09 -9.70 0.17
C VAL A 9 -4.51 -9.18 0.03
N TYR A 10 -5.37 -9.94 -0.63
CA TYR A 10 -6.77 -9.58 -0.80
C TYR A 10 -7.56 -10.00 0.43
N VAL A 11 -8.28 -9.05 1.02
CA VAL A 11 -9.09 -9.25 2.21
C VAL A 11 -10.43 -8.57 2.05
N GLU A 12 -11.48 -9.12 2.65
CA GLU A 12 -12.76 -8.43 2.72
C GLU A 12 -12.67 -7.26 3.71
N PHE A 13 -12.18 -7.54 4.92
CA PHE A 13 -11.93 -6.58 5.99
C PHE A 13 -10.44 -6.43 6.26
N ILE A 14 -10.00 -5.19 6.47
CA ILE A 14 -8.63 -4.90 6.89
C ILE A 14 -8.40 -5.51 8.28
N PRO A 15 -7.34 -6.30 8.50
CA PRO A 15 -7.04 -6.87 9.80
C PRO A 15 -6.67 -5.78 10.82
N GLU A 16 -6.89 -6.04 12.10
CA GLU A 16 -6.49 -5.13 13.18
C GLU A 16 -4.97 -4.89 13.24
N THR A 17 -4.19 -5.89 12.80
CA THR A 17 -2.72 -5.81 12.75
C THR A 17 -2.23 -5.84 11.31
N VAL A 18 -1.64 -4.73 10.85
CA VAL A 18 -1.02 -4.63 9.53
C VAL A 18 0.45 -5.07 9.61
N GLU A 19 0.79 -6.14 8.91
CA GLU A 19 2.16 -6.67 8.88
C GLU A 19 3.07 -5.91 7.89
N GLU A 20 4.37 -5.84 8.21
CA GLU A 20 5.36 -5.30 7.28
C GLU A 20 5.52 -6.19 6.03
N GLY A 21 5.68 -5.56 4.87
CA GLY A 21 5.87 -6.29 3.61
C GLY A 21 4.58 -6.92 3.05
N LYS A 22 3.41 -6.60 3.61
CA LYS A 22 2.09 -6.95 3.04
C LYS A 22 1.30 -5.69 2.67
N LEU A 23 0.66 -5.74 1.51
CA LEU A 23 -0.29 -4.74 1.03
C LEU A 23 -1.68 -5.35 1.09
N TYR A 24 -2.43 -5.03 2.13
CA TYR A 24 -3.81 -5.49 2.26
C TYR A 24 -4.70 -4.66 1.36
N ILE A 25 -5.50 -5.32 0.55
CA ILE A 25 -6.38 -4.71 -0.44
C ILE A 25 -7.78 -5.20 -0.17
N SER A 26 -8.68 -4.28 0.20
CA SER A 26 -10.11 -4.51 0.22
C SER A 26 -10.76 -3.92 -1.02
N GLU A 27 -11.23 -4.79 -1.89
CA GLU A 27 -12.00 -4.39 -3.07
C GLU A 27 -13.44 -4.01 -2.70
N VAL A 28 -13.97 -4.56 -1.62
CA VAL A 28 -15.32 -4.23 -1.14
C VAL A 28 -15.37 -2.78 -0.65
N TYR A 29 -14.36 -2.37 0.13
CA TYR A 29 -14.25 -1.02 0.68
C TYR A 29 -13.35 -0.09 -0.15
N GLN A 30 -12.92 -0.55 -1.33
CA GLN A 30 -12.05 0.21 -2.25
C GLN A 30 -10.89 0.89 -1.49
N THR A 31 -10.16 0.13 -0.69
CA THR A 31 -9.09 0.67 0.17
C THR A 31 -7.93 -0.32 0.23
N ALA A 32 -6.71 0.19 0.17
CA ALA A 32 -5.51 -0.59 0.43
C ALA A 32 -4.71 0.01 1.60
N ILE A 33 -4.04 -0.84 2.37
CA ILE A 33 -3.26 -0.44 3.54
C ILE A 33 -1.99 -1.28 3.67
N HIS A 34 -0.91 -0.64 4.09
CA HIS A 34 0.39 -1.29 4.32
C HIS A 34 1.21 -0.50 5.34
N LYS A 35 2.21 -1.15 5.92
CA LYS A 35 3.27 -0.45 6.66
C LYS A 35 4.18 0.32 5.69
N CYS A 36 4.65 1.51 6.10
CA CYS A 36 5.53 2.35 5.30
C CYS A 36 6.71 1.54 4.77
N CYS A 37 6.92 1.55 3.45
CA CYS A 37 8.01 0.81 2.82
C CYS A 37 9.40 1.35 3.22
N CYS A 38 9.46 2.51 3.86
CA CYS A 38 10.68 3.02 4.49
C CYS A 38 11.13 2.18 5.70
N GLY A 39 10.23 1.37 6.28
CA GLY A 39 10.48 0.56 7.48
C GLY A 39 10.38 1.34 8.79
N CYS A 40 9.62 2.44 8.82
CA CYS A 40 9.38 3.22 10.04
C CYS A 40 8.18 2.69 10.86
N GLY A 41 7.45 1.70 10.36
CA GLY A 41 6.31 1.09 11.07
C GLY A 41 4.98 1.85 10.99
N GLU A 42 4.94 3.00 10.32
CA GLU A 42 3.70 3.79 10.14
C GLU A 42 2.75 3.09 9.18
N GLU A 43 1.45 3.20 9.41
CA GLU A 43 0.41 2.62 8.55
C GLU A 43 -0.03 3.62 7.49
N VAL A 44 0.15 3.26 6.24
CA VAL A 44 -0.21 4.06 5.08
C VAL A 44 -1.53 3.54 4.56
N VAL A 45 -2.57 4.36 4.64
CA VAL A 45 -3.87 4.08 4.02
C VAL A 45 -3.91 4.73 2.65
N THR A 46 -4.26 3.93 1.64
CA THR A 46 -4.44 4.35 0.25
C THR A 46 -5.86 4.04 -0.19
N PRO A 47 -6.78 5.01 -0.12
CA PRO A 47 -8.12 4.89 -0.71
C PRO A 47 -8.00 4.64 -2.22
N LEU A 48 -8.67 3.60 -2.70
CA LEU A 48 -8.68 3.24 -4.10
C LEU A 48 -9.83 3.98 -4.79
N SER A 49 -9.50 5.08 -5.46
CA SER A 49 -10.48 5.88 -6.17
C SER A 49 -9.91 6.34 -7.52
N PRO A 50 -10.76 6.66 -8.51
CA PRO A 50 -10.27 7.20 -9.79
C PRO A 50 -9.47 8.50 -9.64
N VAL A 51 -9.72 9.27 -8.57
CA VAL A 51 -9.12 10.60 -8.33
C VAL A 51 -7.91 10.54 -7.40
N ASP A 52 -7.80 9.52 -6.55
CA ASP A 52 -6.70 9.32 -5.61
C ASP A 52 -5.74 8.23 -6.13
N TRP A 53 -5.76 7.04 -5.51
CA TRP A 53 -4.92 5.92 -5.91
C TRP A 53 -5.69 4.89 -6.73
N GLN A 54 -5.09 4.49 -7.84
CA GLN A 54 -5.56 3.45 -8.72
C GLN A 54 -4.70 2.21 -8.54
N LEU A 55 -5.36 1.09 -8.21
CA LEU A 55 -4.73 -0.22 -8.14
C LEU A 55 -4.83 -0.90 -9.52
N LYS A 56 -3.68 -1.05 -10.19
CA LYS A 56 -3.58 -1.84 -11.42
C LYS A 56 -3.16 -3.27 -11.10
N LYS A 57 -4.02 -4.22 -11.42
CA LYS A 57 -3.77 -5.66 -11.29
C LYS A 57 -3.35 -6.21 -12.67
N ASN A 58 -2.16 -6.79 -12.76
CA ASN A 58 -1.66 -7.44 -13.98
C ASN A 58 -1.27 -8.88 -13.65
N MET A 59 -2.07 -9.84 -14.13
CA MET A 59 -1.89 -11.28 -13.90
C MET A 59 -1.74 -11.64 -12.41
N ASN A 60 -0.51 -11.59 -11.90
CA ASN A 60 -0.14 -11.97 -10.53
C ASN A 60 0.60 -10.87 -9.77
N ARG A 61 0.54 -9.62 -10.26
CA ARG A 61 1.23 -8.47 -9.68
C ARG A 61 0.32 -7.25 -9.58
N VAL A 62 0.58 -6.42 -8.58
CA VAL A 62 -0.12 -5.17 -8.34
C VAL A 62 0.78 -3.96 -8.53
N SER A 63 0.19 -2.86 -8.94
CA SER A 63 0.83 -1.56 -9.00
C SER A 63 -0.12 -0.48 -8.51
N LEU A 64 0.36 0.42 -7.67
CA LEU A 64 -0.38 1.60 -7.23
C LEU A 64 0.12 2.83 -7.99
N ARG A 65 -0.84 3.68 -8.36
CA ARG A 65 -0.61 4.95 -9.06
C ARG A 65 -1.55 6.01 -8.47
N PRO A 66 -1.10 7.25 -8.22
CA PRO A 66 0.27 7.76 -8.37
C PRO A 66 1.21 7.18 -7.30
N SER A 67 2.41 7.76 -7.17
CA SER A 67 3.33 7.46 -6.07
C SER A 67 2.68 7.68 -4.69
N ILE A 68 3.25 7.04 -3.68
CA ILE A 68 2.90 7.26 -2.28
C ILE A 68 3.88 8.27 -1.68
N GLY A 69 3.34 9.37 -1.17
CA GLY A 69 4.11 10.43 -0.50
C GLY A 69 3.66 10.62 0.93
N ASN A 70 4.53 10.28 1.88
CA ASN A 70 4.24 10.31 3.32
C ASN A 70 4.80 11.58 3.99
N TRP A 71 4.52 12.76 3.42
CA TRP A 71 5.08 14.04 3.91
C TRP A 71 4.62 14.40 5.34
N ASN A 72 3.46 13.89 5.75
CA ASN A 72 2.93 14.06 7.10
C ASN A 72 3.64 13.17 8.14
N TYR A 73 4.36 12.13 7.71
CA TYR A 73 5.10 11.25 8.60
C TYR A 73 6.51 11.78 8.83
N ARG A 74 7.08 11.42 9.98
CA ARG A 74 8.47 11.78 10.32
C ARG A 74 9.47 11.30 9.27
N CYS A 75 9.17 10.19 8.58
CA CYS A 75 10.02 9.63 7.55
C CYS A 75 10.03 10.43 6.25
N LYS A 76 8.99 11.26 5.97
CA LYS A 76 8.81 12.04 4.73
C LYS A 76 9.11 11.23 3.46
N SER A 77 8.81 9.93 3.49
CA SER A 77 9.23 9.00 2.45
C SER A 77 8.38 9.17 1.20
N HIS A 78 8.99 8.95 0.04
CA HIS A 78 8.30 8.91 -1.25
C HIS A 78 8.71 7.65 -2.00
N TYR A 79 7.74 6.88 -2.49
CA TYR A 79 7.99 5.62 -3.16
C TYR A 79 6.87 5.21 -4.11
N PHE A 80 7.17 4.22 -4.95
CA PHE A 80 6.22 3.60 -5.86
C PHE A 80 6.03 2.13 -5.49
N ILE A 81 4.79 1.66 -5.52
CA ILE A 81 4.49 0.22 -5.51
C ILE A 81 4.19 -0.18 -6.94
N THR A 82 5.09 -0.95 -7.54
CA THR A 82 4.97 -1.40 -8.93
C THR A 82 5.41 -2.83 -9.08
N ASN A 83 4.65 -3.60 -9.87
CA ASN A 83 5.07 -4.92 -10.33
C ASN A 83 5.44 -5.87 -9.16
N ASN A 84 4.69 -5.75 -8.05
CA ASN A 84 4.87 -6.53 -6.83
C ASN A 84 3.82 -7.63 -6.72
#